data_AF-A0A7J4KIT1-F1
#
_entry.id   AF-A0A7J4KIT1-F1
#
_cell.length_a   1.000
_cell.length_b   1.000
_cell.length_c   1.000
_cell.angle_alpha   90.00
_cell.angle_beta   90.00
_cell.angle_gamma   90.00
#
_symmetry.space_group_name_H-M   'P 1'
#
loop_
_entity.id
_entity.type
_entity.pdbx_description
1 polymer ?
#
loop_
_entity_poly.entity_id
_entity_poly.type
_entity_poly.pdbx_seq_one_letter_code
_entity_poly.pdbx_strand_id
1 'polypeptide(L)'
;MKFADILKLSLNGLTHRGLRSWLTILGIIVGVAAVIAMLSIGAGMSQSMNSQLSNFGADVLTVSVGRTFAIGPQSGFEGRFEPGQGGGPSGMQGQTTQTTTSSETPSLTDTDILTISTAEGVESVTGIISDQATIQYLAQTVSVTVEGVDPSAWNTMTTSELASGRFFESGETTSILIGNGIATSMFDYNLTVDTQIRVGSKTFTIVGILKESGTGSFGGDDRTIFMTIQAARDILTDLDNNEYSSIQVKVTDTNAIDQIIENVENVLYTSRMVTADTADFTVTSPTSMLETIQSTMATLTFFLTGIAAISLLVGAIGIANTMFMSVMERTRLIGILKSIGTRNSEIMKMFLAESGIIGLMGGLLGIFLGFIVVGVISSIGFNIMGMGR
;
A
#
# COMPACT_ATOMS: atom_id res chain seq x y z
N MET A 1 54.98 8.07 -11.89
CA MET A 1 54.80 7.22 -10.69
C MET A 1 53.90 6.03 -11.04
N LYS A 2 54.18 4.82 -10.54
CA LYS A 2 53.30 3.66 -10.76
C LYS A 2 52.01 3.85 -9.95
N PHE A 3 50.87 3.38 -10.48
CA PHE A 3 49.56 3.50 -9.83
C PHE A 3 49.54 2.93 -8.39
N ALA A 4 50.28 1.85 -8.16
CA ALA A 4 50.43 1.22 -6.86
C ALA A 4 51.10 2.14 -5.81
N ASP A 5 52.07 2.96 -6.21
CA ASP A 5 52.75 3.90 -5.31
C ASP A 5 51.81 5.05 -4.90
N ILE A 6 50.97 5.51 -5.83
CA ILE A 6 49.96 6.54 -5.58
C ILE A 6 48.89 6.03 -4.60
N LEU A 7 48.46 4.77 -4.77
CA LEU A 7 47.48 4.13 -3.89
C LEU A 7 48.04 3.95 -2.47
N LYS A 8 49.27 3.45 -2.34
CA LYS A 8 49.93 3.23 -1.03
C LYS A 8 50.19 4.54 -0.29
N LEU A 9 50.58 5.59 -1.00
CA LEU A 9 50.77 6.93 -0.43
C LEU A 9 49.44 7.55 0.04
N SER A 10 48.37 7.36 -0.72
CA SER A 10 47.03 7.88 -0.38
C SER A 10 46.44 7.21 0.87
N LEU A 11 46.50 5.87 0.98
CA LEU A 11 46.01 5.14 2.15
C LEU A 11 46.78 5.50 3.43
N ASN A 12 48.10 5.63 3.36
CA ASN A 12 48.90 6.01 4.53
C ASN A 12 48.68 7.47 4.94
N GLY A 13 48.27 8.32 3.98
CA GLY A 13 47.88 9.69 4.22
C GLY A 13 46.48 9.86 4.84
N LEU A 14 45.64 8.82 4.89
CA LEU A 14 44.30 8.84 5.51
C LEU A 14 44.34 8.62 7.03
N THR A 15 45.27 7.79 7.50
CA THR A 15 45.43 7.41 8.92
C THR A 15 45.98 8.55 9.80
N HIS A 16 46.57 9.58 9.19
CA HIS A 16 47.14 10.75 9.89
C HIS A 16 46.29 12.03 9.76
N ARG A 17 45.03 11.95 9.28
CA ARG A 17 44.17 13.14 9.08
C ARG A 17 43.39 13.51 10.33
N GLY A 18 43.19 14.82 10.51
CA GLY A 18 42.39 15.38 11.60
C GLY A 18 40.89 15.09 11.49
N LEU A 19 40.17 15.41 12.57
CA LEU A 19 38.74 15.17 12.82
C LEU A 19 37.80 15.51 11.64
N ARG A 20 38.20 16.47 10.80
CA ARG A 20 37.46 16.92 9.61
C ARG A 20 37.35 15.86 8.52
N SER A 21 38.42 15.14 8.19
CA SER A 21 38.38 14.09 7.16
C SER A 21 37.47 12.94 7.59
N TRP A 22 37.43 12.65 8.89
CA TRP A 22 36.54 11.64 9.45
C TRP A 22 35.08 12.08 9.39
N LEU A 23 34.78 13.34 9.75
CA LEU A 23 33.43 13.92 9.62
C LEU A 23 32.91 13.90 8.17
N THR A 24 33.76 14.19 7.18
CA THR A 24 33.36 14.13 5.76
C THR A 24 33.04 12.71 5.32
N ILE A 25 33.87 11.74 5.69
CA ILE A 25 33.62 10.32 5.38
C ILE A 25 32.33 9.85 6.06
N LEU A 26 32.10 10.23 7.32
CA LEU A 26 30.89 9.89 8.06
C LEU A 26 29.64 10.49 7.41
N GLY A 27 29.70 11.73 6.92
CA GLY A 27 28.60 12.35 6.16
C GLY A 27 28.24 11.56 4.90
N ILE A 28 29.25 11.09 4.14
CA ILE A 28 29.03 10.25 2.95
C ILE A 28 28.42 8.90 3.35
N ILE A 29 28.94 8.26 4.40
CA ILE A 29 28.45 6.97 4.89
C ILE A 29 26.97 7.06 5.26
N VAL A 30 26.61 8.05 6.09
CA VAL A 30 25.22 8.24 6.54
C VAL A 30 24.31 8.57 5.36
N GLY A 31 24.75 9.44 4.45
CA GLY A 31 23.99 9.79 3.24
C GLY A 31 23.71 8.56 2.37
N VAL A 32 24.74 7.78 2.03
CA VAL A 32 24.59 6.58 1.19
C VAL A 32 23.76 5.51 1.89
N ALA A 33 23.97 5.28 3.18
CA ALA A 33 23.19 4.32 3.96
C ALA A 33 21.69 4.67 4.00
N ALA A 34 21.36 5.95 4.22
CA ALA A 34 19.98 6.42 4.25
C ALA A 34 19.28 6.21 2.88
N VAL A 35 19.96 6.55 1.79
CA VAL A 35 19.42 6.37 0.43
C VAL A 35 19.14 4.90 0.12
N ILE A 36 20.07 4.00 0.48
CA ILE A 36 19.90 2.56 0.26
C ILE A 36 18.74 2.02 1.09
N ALA A 37 18.64 2.41 2.36
CA ALA A 37 17.54 1.99 3.23
C ALA A 37 16.19 2.43 2.66
N MET A 38 16.07 3.70 2.26
CA MET A 38 14.85 4.26 1.69
C MET A 38 14.43 3.59 0.37
N LEU A 39 15.37 3.39 -0.56
CA LEU A 39 15.09 2.71 -1.83
C LEU A 39 14.69 1.25 -1.61
N SER A 40 15.33 0.55 -0.67
CA SER A 40 15.02 -0.84 -0.36
C SER A 40 13.62 -0.99 0.25
N ILE A 41 13.23 -0.07 1.14
CA ILE A 41 11.87 -0.04 1.72
C ILE A 41 10.83 0.21 0.63
N GLY A 42 11.05 1.20 -0.23
CA GLY A 42 10.12 1.51 -1.32
C GLY A 42 9.93 0.33 -2.28
N ALA A 43 11.02 -0.30 -2.71
CA ALA A 43 10.98 -1.48 -3.58
C ALA A 43 10.32 -2.69 -2.88
N GLY A 44 10.65 -2.94 -1.62
CA GLY A 44 10.08 -4.04 -0.85
C GLY A 44 8.57 -3.88 -0.64
N MET A 45 8.12 -2.66 -0.34
CA MET A 45 6.69 -2.36 -0.18
C MET A 45 5.95 -2.47 -1.51
N SER A 46 6.52 -1.99 -2.62
CA SER A 46 5.93 -2.16 -3.95
C SER A 46 5.76 -3.64 -4.33
N GLN A 47 6.78 -4.47 -4.05
CA GLN A 47 6.71 -5.91 -4.29
C GLN A 47 5.65 -6.58 -3.39
N SER A 48 5.60 -6.21 -2.11
CA SER A 48 4.61 -6.73 -1.16
C SER A 48 3.18 -6.40 -1.59
N MET A 49 2.95 -5.20 -2.10
CA MET A 49 1.64 -4.76 -2.60
C MET A 49 1.25 -5.53 -3.87
N ASN A 50 2.19 -5.74 -4.80
CA ASN A 50 1.94 -6.54 -5.99
C ASN A 50 1.60 -8.00 -5.65
N SER A 51 2.24 -8.59 -4.64
CA SER A 51 1.87 -9.94 -4.18
C SER A 51 0.51 -9.99 -3.50
N GLN A 52 0.12 -8.94 -2.77
CA GLN A 52 -1.21 -8.86 -2.17
C GLN A 52 -2.30 -8.75 -3.25
N LEU A 53 -2.05 -8.09 -4.39
CA LEU A 53 -3.01 -8.04 -5.50
C LEU A 53 -3.40 -9.40 -6.04
N SER A 54 -2.42 -10.30 -6.21
CA SER A 54 -2.69 -11.64 -6.72
C SER A 54 -3.70 -12.39 -5.85
N ASN A 55 -3.82 -12.00 -4.58
CA ASN A 55 -4.79 -12.56 -3.65
C ASN A 55 -6.16 -11.86 -3.70
N PHE A 56 -6.30 -10.65 -4.27
CA PHE A 56 -7.56 -9.89 -4.27
C PHE A 56 -8.48 -10.16 -5.47
N GLY A 57 -8.11 -11.05 -6.39
CA GLY A 57 -8.91 -11.33 -7.59
C GLY A 57 -8.94 -10.14 -8.54
N ALA A 58 -7.95 -10.05 -9.44
CA ALA A 58 -7.82 -8.93 -10.38
C ALA A 58 -8.98 -8.84 -11.40
N ASP A 59 -9.86 -9.82 -11.43
CA ASP A 59 -11.00 -9.99 -12.33
C ASP A 59 -12.35 -9.56 -11.72
N VAL A 60 -12.39 -9.00 -10.50
CA VAL A 60 -13.64 -8.58 -9.85
C VAL A 60 -13.70 -7.06 -9.73
N LEU A 61 -14.68 -6.44 -10.39
CA LEU A 61 -15.02 -5.02 -10.22
C LEU A 61 -16.05 -4.87 -9.10
N THR A 62 -16.00 -3.75 -8.39
CA THR A 62 -16.97 -3.41 -7.35
C THR A 62 -17.71 -2.15 -7.74
N VAL A 63 -19.04 -2.21 -7.77
CA VAL A 63 -19.93 -1.06 -7.92
C VAL A 63 -20.43 -0.68 -6.53
N SER A 64 -20.14 0.54 -6.10
CA SER A 64 -20.55 1.07 -4.80
C SER A 64 -21.50 2.25 -4.97
N VAL A 65 -22.38 2.44 -3.97
CA VAL A 65 -23.24 3.62 -3.88
C VAL A 65 -22.42 4.87 -3.63
N GLY A 66 -22.83 5.98 -4.25
CA GLY A 66 -22.24 7.30 -4.09
C GLY A 66 -21.07 7.55 -5.03
N ARG A 67 -20.72 8.83 -5.14
CA ARG A 67 -19.50 9.27 -5.82
C ARG A 67 -18.33 9.11 -4.88
N THR A 68 -17.67 7.96 -4.94
CA THR A 68 -16.34 7.84 -4.37
C THR A 68 -15.40 8.51 -5.36
N PHE A 69 -14.78 9.62 -4.96
CA PHE A 69 -13.74 10.23 -5.79
C PHE A 69 -12.62 9.21 -5.96
N ALA A 70 -12.63 8.49 -7.09
CA ALA A 70 -11.48 7.72 -7.52
C ALA A 70 -10.32 8.72 -7.65
N ILE A 71 -9.35 8.64 -6.74
CA ILE A 71 -8.09 9.38 -6.85
C ILE A 71 -7.28 8.67 -7.94
N GLY A 72 -7.73 8.80 -9.18
CA GLY A 72 -6.97 8.36 -10.35
C GLY A 72 -5.75 9.27 -10.55
N PRO A 73 -4.66 8.75 -11.14
CA PRO A 73 -3.44 9.52 -11.38
C PRO A 73 -3.61 10.71 -12.34
N GLN A 74 -4.80 10.88 -12.95
CA GLN A 74 -5.09 11.91 -13.95
C GLN A 74 -6.06 13.01 -13.48
N SER A 75 -6.57 12.98 -12.24
CA SER A 75 -7.29 14.13 -11.70
C SER A 75 -6.30 15.20 -11.29
N GLY A 76 -6.07 16.14 -12.21
CA GLY A 76 -5.27 17.33 -11.98
C GLY A 76 -5.68 17.99 -10.66
N PHE A 77 -4.66 18.44 -9.93
CA PHE A 77 -4.78 19.27 -8.75
C PHE A 77 -5.48 20.60 -9.11
N GLU A 78 -6.79 20.58 -9.28
CA GLU A 78 -7.68 21.75 -9.26
C GLU A 78 -8.42 21.78 -7.92
N GLY A 79 -7.65 21.66 -6.83
CA GLY A 79 -8.10 22.13 -5.53
C GLY A 79 -8.15 23.65 -5.56
N ARG A 80 -9.32 24.22 -5.86
CA ARG A 80 -9.61 25.64 -5.63
C ARG A 80 -9.49 25.90 -4.13
N PHE A 81 -8.32 26.35 -3.68
CA PHE A 81 -8.14 26.89 -2.34
C PHE A 81 -9.00 28.14 -2.21
N GLU A 82 -10.15 28.03 -1.53
CA GLU A 82 -10.77 29.19 -0.89
C GLU A 82 -10.03 29.46 0.43
N PRO A 83 -9.33 30.61 0.56
CA PRO A 83 -8.65 30.93 1.80
C PRO A 83 -9.65 31.54 2.79
N GLY A 84 -9.91 30.81 3.87
CA GLY A 84 -10.22 31.41 5.17
C GLY A 84 -11.58 31.03 5.77
N GLN A 85 -11.56 30.15 6.78
CA GLN A 85 -11.74 30.57 8.16
C GLN A 85 -11.29 29.42 9.09
N GLY A 86 -10.40 29.74 10.03
CA GLY A 86 -9.81 28.74 10.93
C GLY A 86 -10.81 28.18 11.95
N GLY A 87 -10.70 26.87 12.18
CA GLY A 87 -11.31 26.15 13.28
C GLY A 87 -10.56 24.83 13.52
N GLY A 88 -10.12 24.59 14.75
CA GLY A 88 -9.24 23.48 15.13
C GLY A 88 -9.88 22.08 15.04
N PRO A 89 -9.13 21.03 15.43
CA PRO A 89 -9.48 19.64 15.16
C PRO A 89 -10.54 19.14 16.14
N SER A 90 -11.79 19.08 15.70
CA SER A 90 -12.89 18.44 16.44
C SER A 90 -13.98 18.00 15.47
N GLY A 91 -14.22 16.68 15.40
CA GLY A 91 -15.44 16.11 14.84
C GLY A 91 -15.41 15.78 13.35
N MET A 92 -15.17 14.51 13.02
CA MET A 92 -15.87 13.87 11.91
C MET A 92 -17.37 13.91 12.25
N GLN A 93 -18.08 14.90 11.72
CA GLN A 93 -19.54 14.95 11.75
C GLN A 93 -20.02 15.42 10.39
N GLY A 94 -20.92 14.63 9.81
CA GLY A 94 -21.31 14.65 8.39
C GLY A 94 -21.65 16.04 7.86
N GLN A 95 -21.08 16.35 6.71
CA GLN A 95 -21.47 17.52 5.93
C GLN A 95 -22.49 17.09 4.87
N THR A 96 -23.75 17.22 5.25
CA THR A 96 -24.91 17.29 4.36
C THR A 96 -24.74 18.46 3.37
N THR A 97 -24.65 18.17 2.08
CA THR A 97 -24.78 19.18 1.01
C THR A 97 -26.14 19.01 0.32
N GLN A 98 -26.98 20.02 0.59
CA GLN A 98 -28.20 20.46 -0.09
C GLN A 98 -28.84 19.56 -1.16
N THR A 99 -29.95 18.99 -0.68
CA THR A 99 -31.16 18.55 -1.36
C THR A 99 -31.62 19.43 -2.54
N THR A 100 -31.70 18.82 -3.71
CA THR A 100 -32.75 19.11 -4.70
C THR A 100 -33.56 17.83 -4.96
N THR A 101 -34.70 17.74 -4.27
CA THR A 101 -35.95 17.10 -4.72
C THR A 101 -35.85 15.74 -5.44
N SER A 102 -35.53 14.69 -4.67
CA SER A 102 -36.11 13.34 -4.72
C SER A 102 -35.75 12.66 -3.39
N SER A 103 -36.74 12.16 -2.67
CA SER A 103 -36.62 11.64 -1.29
C SER A 103 -36.16 10.18 -1.25
N GLU A 104 -35.17 9.80 -2.05
CA GLU A 104 -34.60 8.45 -2.03
C GLU A 104 -33.08 8.58 -1.90
N THR A 105 -32.54 8.02 -0.82
CA THR A 105 -31.10 7.77 -0.73
C THR A 105 -30.72 6.86 -1.90
N PRO A 106 -29.70 7.20 -2.70
CA PRO A 106 -29.30 6.34 -3.79
C PRO A 106 -28.95 4.96 -3.23
N SER A 107 -29.55 3.91 -3.80
CA SER A 107 -29.32 2.52 -3.41
C SER A 107 -29.12 1.66 -4.65
N LEU A 108 -28.35 0.58 -4.52
CA LEU A 108 -28.17 -0.44 -5.57
C LEU A 108 -29.23 -1.52 -5.41
N THR A 109 -29.84 -1.93 -6.52
CA THR A 109 -31.02 -2.81 -6.52
C THR A 109 -30.89 -4.00 -7.46
N ASP A 110 -31.81 -4.96 -7.40
CA ASP A 110 -31.87 -6.10 -8.34
C ASP A 110 -31.92 -5.64 -9.81
N THR A 111 -32.52 -4.48 -10.09
CA THR A 111 -32.56 -3.91 -11.43
C THR A 111 -31.16 -3.65 -11.95
N ASP A 112 -30.26 -3.14 -11.11
CA ASP A 112 -28.89 -2.85 -11.50
C ASP A 112 -28.09 -4.12 -11.76
N ILE A 113 -28.29 -5.15 -10.94
CA ILE A 113 -27.67 -6.47 -11.16
C ILE A 113 -28.06 -7.02 -12.54
N LEU A 114 -29.35 -6.98 -12.87
CA LEU A 114 -29.86 -7.43 -14.16
C LEU A 114 -29.29 -6.59 -15.30
N THR A 115 -29.26 -5.26 -15.16
CA THR A 115 -28.74 -4.39 -16.22
C THR A 115 -27.24 -4.61 -16.44
N ILE A 116 -26.42 -4.69 -15.38
CA ILE A 116 -24.97 -4.94 -15.46
C ILE A 116 -24.69 -6.31 -16.10
N SER A 117 -25.52 -7.33 -15.84
CA SER A 117 -25.35 -8.67 -16.43
C SER A 117 -25.49 -8.69 -17.96
N THR A 118 -26.08 -7.65 -18.56
CA THR A 118 -26.19 -7.50 -20.01
C THR A 118 -25.00 -6.79 -20.66
N ALA A 119 -24.09 -6.23 -19.87
CA ALA A 119 -22.92 -5.51 -20.37
C ALA A 119 -21.90 -6.47 -21.00
N GLU A 120 -21.24 -6.01 -22.07
CA GLU A 120 -20.22 -6.80 -22.75
C GLU A 120 -18.96 -6.94 -21.88
N GLY A 121 -18.46 -8.17 -21.76
CA GLY A 121 -17.27 -8.50 -20.96
C GLY A 121 -17.56 -8.91 -19.52
N VAL A 122 -18.83 -8.94 -19.10
CA VAL A 122 -19.26 -9.42 -17.78
C VAL A 122 -19.53 -10.92 -17.82
N GLU A 123 -18.91 -11.68 -16.91
CA GLU A 123 -19.13 -13.12 -16.73
C GLU A 123 -20.25 -13.40 -15.72
N SER A 124 -20.23 -12.71 -14.58
CA SER A 124 -21.17 -12.90 -13.49
C SER A 124 -21.32 -11.64 -12.65
N VAL A 125 -22.49 -11.45 -12.05
CA VAL A 125 -22.81 -10.30 -11.20
C VAL A 125 -23.48 -10.80 -9.93
N THR A 126 -23.08 -10.28 -8.78
CA THR A 126 -23.72 -10.58 -7.50
C THR A 126 -23.79 -9.34 -6.62
N GLY A 127 -24.91 -9.21 -5.90
CA GLY A 127 -25.08 -8.15 -4.91
C GLY A 127 -24.55 -8.60 -3.56
N ILE A 128 -23.90 -7.68 -2.85
CA ILE A 128 -23.37 -7.90 -1.51
C ILE A 128 -24.00 -6.91 -0.54
N ILE A 129 -24.38 -7.44 0.61
CA ILE A 129 -24.78 -6.65 1.76
C ILE A 129 -23.63 -6.68 2.75
N SER A 130 -23.12 -5.52 3.13
CA SER A 130 -22.03 -5.41 4.10
C SER A 130 -22.40 -4.39 5.16
N ASP A 131 -22.27 -4.77 6.44
CA ASP A 131 -22.48 -3.89 7.58
C ASP A 131 -21.72 -4.41 8.82
N GLN A 132 -21.55 -3.57 9.85
CA GLN A 132 -20.93 -3.95 11.09
C GLN A 132 -21.92 -4.64 12.03
N ALA A 133 -21.56 -5.82 12.51
CA ALA A 133 -22.34 -6.52 13.53
C ALA A 133 -21.48 -6.89 14.73
N THR A 134 -22.15 -7.05 15.86
CA THR A 134 -21.50 -7.51 17.08
C THR A 134 -21.68 -9.02 17.23
N ILE A 135 -20.56 -9.73 17.39
CA ILE A 135 -20.56 -11.15 17.77
C ILE A 135 -20.44 -11.24 19.28
N GLN A 136 -21.26 -12.10 19.88
CA GLN A 136 -21.12 -12.55 21.25
C GLN A 136 -20.76 -14.03 21.29
N TYR A 137 -19.66 -14.34 21.96
CA TYR A 137 -19.25 -15.70 22.29
C TYR A 137 -18.82 -15.74 23.76
N LEU A 138 -19.48 -16.59 24.55
CA LEU A 138 -19.30 -16.66 26.00
C LEU A 138 -19.49 -15.27 26.66
N ALA A 139 -18.47 -14.77 27.37
CA ALA A 139 -18.47 -13.47 28.03
C ALA A 139 -17.79 -12.36 27.19
N GLN A 140 -17.40 -12.65 25.94
CA GLN A 140 -16.70 -11.72 25.07
C GLN A 140 -17.59 -11.25 23.93
N THR A 141 -17.41 -9.98 23.59
CA THR A 141 -18.19 -9.29 22.58
C THR A 141 -17.24 -8.52 21.68
N VAL A 142 -17.28 -8.79 20.38
CA VAL A 142 -16.39 -8.17 19.38
C VAL A 142 -17.21 -7.64 18.21
N SER A 143 -16.76 -6.52 17.65
CA SER A 143 -17.35 -5.96 16.43
C SER A 143 -16.61 -6.49 15.21
N VAL A 144 -17.37 -6.97 14.24
CA VAL A 144 -16.88 -7.53 12.97
C VAL A 144 -17.69 -7.00 11.80
N THR A 145 -17.13 -7.12 10.60
CA THR A 145 -17.90 -6.91 9.38
C THR A 145 -18.67 -8.18 9.05
N VAL A 146 -19.94 -8.05 8.71
CA VAL A 146 -20.76 -9.14 8.19
C VAL A 146 -21.08 -8.87 6.74
N GLU A 147 -20.81 -9.86 5.90
CA GLU A 147 -21.13 -9.83 4.48
C GLU A 147 -22.14 -10.93 4.11
N GLY A 148 -23.27 -10.49 3.58
CA GLY A 148 -24.29 -11.32 2.97
C GLY A 148 -24.00 -11.49 1.48
N VAL A 149 -23.75 -12.74 1.07
CA VAL A 149 -23.38 -13.08 -0.30
C VAL A 149 -24.27 -14.19 -0.85
N ASP A 150 -24.35 -14.31 -2.17
CA ASP A 150 -24.88 -15.51 -2.83
C ASP A 150 -23.75 -16.56 -2.93
N PRO A 151 -23.87 -17.73 -2.27
CA PRO A 151 -22.81 -18.75 -2.30
C PRO A 151 -22.45 -19.21 -3.71
N SER A 152 -23.43 -19.24 -4.63
CA SER A 152 -23.23 -19.77 -5.98
C SER A 152 -22.34 -18.87 -6.84
N ALA A 153 -22.50 -17.55 -6.70
CA ALA A 153 -21.69 -16.55 -7.39
C ALA A 153 -20.41 -16.23 -6.61
N TRP A 154 -20.49 -16.10 -5.29
CA TRP A 154 -19.34 -15.71 -4.47
C TRP A 154 -18.23 -16.77 -4.48
N ASN A 155 -18.57 -18.06 -4.46
CA ASN A 155 -17.56 -19.13 -4.51
C ASN A 155 -16.74 -19.16 -5.82
N THR A 156 -17.21 -18.52 -6.90
CA THR A 156 -16.47 -18.42 -8.18
C THR A 156 -15.73 -17.10 -8.35
N MET A 157 -16.06 -16.10 -7.51
CA MET A 157 -15.45 -14.78 -7.47
C MET A 157 -14.37 -14.67 -6.39
N THR A 158 -14.54 -15.36 -5.27
CA THR A 158 -13.58 -15.35 -4.16
C THR A 158 -12.31 -16.13 -4.52
N THR A 159 -11.18 -15.58 -4.11
CA THR A 159 -9.85 -16.21 -4.16
C THR A 159 -9.48 -16.86 -2.82
N SER A 160 -10.35 -16.75 -1.81
CA SER A 160 -10.07 -17.17 -0.45
C SER A 160 -10.11 -18.69 -0.30
N GLU A 161 -9.03 -19.25 0.26
CA GLU A 161 -8.91 -20.67 0.55
C GLU A 161 -9.48 -21.02 1.93
N LEU A 162 -10.04 -22.22 2.09
CA LEU A 162 -10.46 -22.73 3.40
C LEU A 162 -9.26 -23.24 4.20
N ALA A 163 -9.13 -22.79 5.44
CA ALA A 163 -8.24 -23.42 6.41
C ALA A 163 -8.88 -24.67 7.04
N SER A 164 -10.20 -24.66 7.25
CA SER A 164 -10.94 -25.77 7.87
C SER A 164 -12.42 -25.71 7.53
N GLY A 165 -13.08 -26.87 7.51
CA GLY A 165 -14.52 -26.98 7.26
C GLY A 165 -14.89 -26.98 5.78
N ARG A 166 -15.99 -26.33 5.43
CA ARG A 166 -16.52 -26.24 4.06
C ARG A 166 -17.11 -24.86 3.77
N PHE A 167 -17.30 -24.57 2.49
CA PHE A 167 -18.15 -23.45 2.07
C PHE A 167 -19.62 -23.75 2.41
N PHE A 168 -20.37 -22.69 2.68
CA PHE A 168 -21.82 -22.77 2.88
C PHE A 168 -22.53 -22.90 1.53
N GLU A 169 -23.70 -23.53 1.54
CA GLU A 169 -24.49 -23.80 0.33
C GLU A 169 -25.71 -22.88 0.24
N SER A 170 -26.23 -22.69 -0.98
CA SER A 170 -27.44 -21.91 -1.22
C SER A 170 -28.63 -22.56 -0.49
N GLY A 171 -29.19 -21.85 0.48
CA GLY A 171 -30.34 -22.30 1.29
C GLY A 171 -30.04 -22.50 2.78
N GLU A 172 -28.76 -22.46 3.19
CA GLU A 172 -28.41 -22.46 4.60
C GLU A 172 -28.63 -21.07 5.23
N THR A 173 -29.46 -20.99 6.27
CA THR A 173 -29.81 -19.72 6.93
C THR A 173 -29.15 -19.52 8.29
N THR A 174 -28.56 -20.57 8.86
CA THR A 174 -27.89 -20.55 10.18
C THR A 174 -26.41 -20.93 10.11
N SER A 175 -25.86 -21.06 8.90
CA SER A 175 -24.45 -21.37 8.66
C SER A 175 -23.66 -20.10 8.33
N ILE A 176 -22.45 -20.01 8.85
CA ILE A 176 -21.53 -18.90 8.56
C ILE A 176 -20.11 -19.40 8.27
N LEU A 177 -19.40 -18.63 7.47
CA LEU A 177 -17.99 -18.77 7.21
C LEU A 177 -17.26 -17.59 7.86
N ILE A 178 -16.16 -17.84 8.56
CA ILE A 178 -15.45 -16.79 9.28
C ILE A 178 -14.01 -16.62 8.78
N GLY A 179 -13.52 -15.38 8.83
CA GLY A 179 -12.11 -15.06 8.65
C GLY A 179 -11.20 -15.66 9.73
N ASN A 180 -9.94 -15.89 9.38
CA ASN A 180 -8.95 -16.46 10.29
C ASN A 180 -8.75 -15.61 11.57
N GLY A 181 -8.72 -14.28 11.41
CA GLY A 181 -8.54 -13.35 12.53
C GLY A 181 -9.68 -13.41 13.56
N ILE A 182 -10.92 -13.68 13.13
CA ILE A 182 -12.04 -13.93 14.03
C ILE A 182 -11.80 -15.23 14.82
N ALA A 183 -11.29 -16.26 14.14
CA ALA A 183 -11.11 -17.58 14.76
C ALA A 183 -9.99 -17.63 15.80
N THR A 184 -8.89 -16.89 15.61
CA THR A 184 -7.66 -17.04 16.43
C THR A 184 -7.30 -15.84 17.29
N SER A 185 -7.70 -14.63 16.87
CA SER A 185 -7.08 -13.39 17.40
C SER A 185 -8.07 -12.45 18.09
N MET A 186 -9.37 -12.60 17.82
CA MET A 186 -10.41 -11.74 18.39
C MET A 186 -10.95 -12.22 19.74
N PHE A 187 -10.84 -13.52 20.02
CA PHE A 187 -11.33 -14.13 21.25
C PHE A 187 -10.16 -14.75 22.02
N ASP A 188 -10.30 -14.89 23.33
CA ASP A 188 -9.30 -15.57 24.18
C ASP A 188 -9.23 -17.09 23.88
N TYR A 189 -10.22 -17.59 23.15
CA TYR A 189 -10.38 -19.00 22.78
C TYR A 189 -10.43 -19.14 21.27
N ASN A 190 -9.75 -20.15 20.75
CA ASN A 190 -9.80 -20.46 19.33
C ASN A 190 -11.19 -21.01 18.97
N LEU A 191 -11.86 -20.36 18.02
CA LEU A 191 -13.10 -20.86 17.45
C LEU A 191 -12.79 -22.00 16.49
N THR A 192 -13.64 -23.03 16.49
CA THR A 192 -13.52 -24.19 15.60
C THR A 192 -14.81 -24.36 14.80
N VAL A 193 -14.74 -25.17 13.74
CA VAL A 193 -15.93 -25.59 12.99
C VAL A 193 -16.93 -26.25 13.94
N ASP A 194 -18.22 -26.11 13.65
CA ASP A 194 -19.37 -26.53 14.47
C ASP A 194 -19.58 -25.74 15.77
N THR A 195 -18.79 -24.70 16.02
CA THR A 195 -19.01 -23.78 17.14
C THR A 195 -20.18 -22.84 16.83
N GLN A 196 -21.08 -22.68 17.81
CA GLN A 196 -22.17 -21.71 17.72
C GLN A 196 -21.76 -20.36 18.29
N ILE A 197 -21.99 -19.31 17.51
CA ILE A 197 -21.75 -17.93 17.92
C ILE A 197 -23.02 -17.12 17.70
N ARG A 198 -23.24 -16.12 18.56
CA ARG A 198 -24.38 -15.22 18.42
C ARG A 198 -23.96 -14.00 17.64
N VAL A 199 -24.59 -13.73 16.51
CA VAL A 199 -24.38 -12.53 15.70
C VAL A 199 -25.65 -11.70 15.79
N GLY A 200 -25.57 -10.54 16.46
CA GLY A 200 -26.74 -9.73 16.79
C GLY A 200 -27.77 -10.50 17.63
N SER A 201 -28.98 -10.67 17.08
CA SER A 201 -30.09 -11.34 17.78
C SER A 201 -30.19 -12.85 17.50
N LYS A 202 -29.47 -13.38 16.50
CA LYS A 202 -29.55 -14.78 16.04
C LYS A 202 -28.28 -15.56 16.36
N THR A 203 -28.40 -16.89 16.42
CA THR A 203 -27.28 -17.80 16.64
C THR A 203 -26.96 -18.52 15.35
N PHE A 204 -25.67 -18.58 15.01
CA PHE A 204 -25.14 -19.17 13.80
C PHE A 204 -24.09 -20.23 14.13
N THR A 205 -23.94 -21.21 13.26
CA THR A 205 -22.94 -22.27 13.36
C THR A 205 -21.83 -22.02 12.35
N ILE A 206 -20.59 -22.08 12.82
CA ILE A 206 -19.41 -21.92 11.96
C ILE A 206 -19.23 -23.20 11.14
N VAL A 207 -19.43 -23.14 9.83
CA VAL A 207 -19.25 -24.29 8.93
C VAL A 207 -17.87 -24.33 8.27
N GLY A 208 -17.16 -23.20 8.27
CA GLY A 208 -15.81 -23.12 7.75
C GLY A 208 -15.06 -21.91 8.27
N ILE A 209 -13.73 -22.01 8.19
CA ILE A 209 -12.79 -20.96 8.56
C ILE A 209 -11.88 -20.72 7.36
N LEU A 210 -11.78 -19.47 6.92
CA LEU A 210 -10.89 -19.07 5.84
C LEU A 210 -9.44 -19.08 6.32
N LYS A 211 -8.53 -19.32 5.37
CA LYS A 211 -7.10 -19.14 5.56
C LYS A 211 -6.79 -17.65 5.70
N GLU A 212 -5.74 -17.34 6.45
CA GLU A 212 -5.28 -15.97 6.62
C GLU A 212 -4.95 -15.36 5.26
N SER A 213 -5.59 -14.24 4.95
CA SER A 213 -5.48 -13.56 3.66
C SER A 213 -4.14 -12.83 3.50
N GLY A 214 -3.44 -12.60 4.62
CA GLY A 214 -2.12 -11.94 4.66
C GLY A 214 -2.16 -10.46 4.28
N THR A 215 -3.36 -9.89 4.16
CA THR A 215 -3.62 -8.49 3.78
C THR A 215 -3.50 -7.54 4.99
N GLY A 216 -3.40 -8.09 6.21
CA GLY A 216 -3.10 -7.34 7.43
C GLY A 216 -4.16 -6.28 7.77
N SER A 217 -3.73 -5.14 8.33
CA SER A 217 -4.62 -4.04 8.75
C SER A 217 -5.38 -3.32 7.63
N PHE A 218 -5.16 -3.66 6.36
CA PHE A 218 -5.81 -2.99 5.22
C PHE A 218 -7.26 -3.43 4.99
N GLY A 219 -7.79 -4.32 5.83
CA GLY A 219 -9.14 -4.84 5.66
C GLY A 219 -9.13 -5.93 4.60
N GLY A 220 -9.24 -7.17 5.05
CA GLY A 220 -9.49 -8.33 4.22
C GLY A 220 -10.42 -9.26 4.95
N ASP A 221 -10.61 -10.44 4.36
CA ASP A 221 -11.56 -11.45 4.82
C ASP A 221 -11.30 -11.92 6.26
N ASP A 222 -10.12 -11.66 6.83
CA ASP A 222 -9.69 -12.09 8.16
C ASP A 222 -10.58 -11.58 9.30
N ARG A 223 -11.26 -10.44 9.14
CA ARG A 223 -12.19 -9.85 10.14
C ARG A 223 -13.64 -9.83 9.67
N THR A 224 -13.96 -10.62 8.66
CA THR A 224 -15.27 -10.67 8.03
C THR A 224 -15.95 -12.01 8.32
N ILE A 225 -17.26 -11.95 8.57
CA ILE A 225 -18.14 -13.12 8.54
C ILE A 225 -18.88 -13.11 7.22
N PHE A 226 -18.81 -14.21 6.49
CA PHE A 226 -19.64 -14.44 5.31
C PHE A 226 -20.85 -15.31 5.68
N MET A 227 -22.01 -14.90 5.21
CA MET A 227 -23.26 -15.64 5.37
C MET A 227 -24.12 -15.50 4.13
N THR A 228 -25.20 -16.27 4.04
CA THR A 228 -26.14 -16.10 2.93
C THR A 228 -26.79 -14.72 2.99
N ILE A 229 -27.09 -14.15 1.82
CA ILE A 229 -27.71 -12.82 1.76
C ILE A 229 -29.03 -12.73 2.55
N GLN A 230 -29.79 -13.82 2.60
CA GLN A 230 -31.02 -13.91 3.39
C GLN A 230 -30.73 -13.85 4.90
N ALA A 231 -29.70 -14.55 5.37
CA ALA A 231 -29.26 -14.51 6.76
C ALA A 231 -28.77 -13.11 7.16
N ALA A 232 -28.08 -12.40 6.25
CA ALA A 232 -27.62 -11.04 6.48
C ALA A 232 -28.80 -10.04 6.58
N ARG A 233 -29.76 -10.08 5.65
CA ARG A 233 -30.97 -9.23 5.72
C ARG A 233 -31.76 -9.43 7.00
N ASP A 234 -31.80 -10.67 7.49
CA ASP A 234 -32.50 -11.03 8.73
C ASP A 234 -31.90 -10.43 10.00
N ILE A 235 -30.60 -10.07 9.98
CA ILE A 235 -29.89 -9.51 11.14
C ILE A 235 -29.58 -8.02 10.98
N LEU A 236 -29.48 -7.53 9.74
CA LEU A 236 -29.19 -6.13 9.41
C LEU A 236 -30.51 -5.42 9.16
N THR A 237 -31.03 -4.72 10.18
CA THR A 237 -32.40 -4.16 10.23
C THR A 237 -32.65 -2.96 9.32
N ASP A 238 -31.63 -2.42 8.66
CA ASP A 238 -31.68 -1.10 8.02
C ASP A 238 -31.70 -1.15 6.49
N LEU A 239 -31.80 -2.34 5.88
CA LEU A 239 -31.83 -2.49 4.42
C LEU A 239 -33.16 -3.07 3.94
N ASP A 240 -33.76 -2.41 2.95
CA ASP A 240 -34.94 -2.94 2.27
C ASP A 240 -34.60 -4.25 1.54
N ASN A 241 -35.62 -5.09 1.29
CA ASN A 241 -35.44 -6.43 0.71
C ASN A 241 -34.74 -6.46 -0.66
N ASN A 242 -34.64 -5.31 -1.33
CA ASN A 242 -34.09 -5.18 -2.67
C ASN A 242 -32.84 -4.29 -2.73
N GLU A 243 -32.25 -3.93 -1.59
CA GLU A 243 -31.08 -3.05 -1.55
C GLU A 243 -29.78 -3.80 -1.28
N TYR A 244 -28.69 -3.30 -1.86
CA TYR A 244 -27.34 -3.84 -1.73
C TYR A 244 -26.36 -2.74 -1.33
N SER A 245 -25.39 -3.08 -0.48
CA SER A 245 -24.30 -2.16 -0.12
C SER A 245 -23.34 -1.98 -1.30
N SER A 246 -23.09 -3.05 -2.06
CA SER A 246 -22.26 -3.03 -3.28
C SER A 246 -22.67 -4.15 -4.24
N ILE A 247 -22.26 -4.04 -5.50
CA ILE A 247 -22.41 -5.11 -6.51
C ILE A 247 -21.01 -5.51 -6.98
N GLN A 248 -20.71 -6.80 -6.92
CA GLN A 248 -19.49 -7.35 -7.51
C GLN A 248 -19.76 -7.89 -8.91
N VAL A 249 -18.82 -7.63 -9.82
CA VAL A 249 -18.90 -7.95 -11.23
C VAL A 249 -17.64 -8.68 -11.63
N LYS A 250 -17.76 -9.96 -11.99
CA LYS A 250 -16.63 -10.74 -12.53
C LYS A 250 -16.48 -10.48 -14.02
N VAL A 251 -15.28 -10.16 -14.44
CA VAL A 251 -14.96 -9.86 -15.85
C VAL A 251 -14.32 -11.06 -16.54
N THR A 252 -14.56 -11.18 -17.84
CA THR A 252 -14.01 -12.29 -18.66
C THR A 252 -12.55 -12.08 -19.05
N ASP A 253 -12.12 -10.83 -19.28
CA ASP A 253 -10.75 -10.49 -19.67
C ASP A 253 -10.19 -9.36 -18.79
N THR A 254 -9.18 -9.70 -18.01
CA THR A 254 -8.48 -8.74 -17.13
C THR A 254 -7.69 -7.69 -17.90
N ASN A 255 -7.36 -7.91 -19.18
CA ASN A 255 -6.62 -6.94 -19.99
C ASN A 255 -7.52 -5.83 -20.56
N ALA A 256 -8.84 -6.05 -20.59
CA ALA A 256 -9.82 -5.11 -21.09
C ALA A 256 -10.64 -4.46 -19.96
N ILE A 257 -10.15 -4.51 -18.71
CA ILE A 257 -10.86 -4.01 -17.52
C ILE A 257 -11.34 -2.56 -17.72
N ASP A 258 -10.49 -1.66 -18.20
CA ASP A 258 -10.87 -0.25 -18.37
C ASP A 258 -12.03 -0.08 -19.37
N GLN A 259 -12.03 -0.88 -20.45
CA GLN A 259 -13.13 -0.90 -21.43
C GLN A 259 -14.41 -1.49 -20.83
N ILE A 260 -14.28 -2.54 -20.00
CA ILE A 260 -15.41 -3.19 -19.36
C ILE A 260 -16.02 -2.26 -18.29
N ILE A 261 -15.19 -1.51 -17.54
CA ILE A 261 -15.65 -0.46 -16.63
C ILE A 261 -16.49 0.57 -17.40
N GLU A 262 -15.97 1.08 -18.52
CA GLU A 262 -16.71 2.04 -19.36
C GLU A 262 -18.04 1.45 -19.88
N ASN A 263 -18.05 0.17 -20.28
CA ASN A 263 -19.26 -0.52 -20.72
C ASN A 263 -20.29 -0.64 -19.58
N VAL A 264 -19.86 -1.03 -18.38
CA VAL A 264 -20.71 -1.16 -17.19
C VAL A 264 -21.27 0.21 -16.79
N GLU A 265 -20.44 1.24 -16.78
CA GLU A 265 -20.86 2.62 -16.51
C GLU A 265 -21.90 3.10 -17.51
N ASN A 266 -21.69 2.92 -18.81
CA ASN A 266 -22.62 3.35 -19.86
C ASN A 266 -23.99 2.66 -19.75
N VAL A 267 -24.00 1.38 -19.41
CA VAL A 267 -25.21 0.60 -19.17
C VAL A 267 -25.96 1.12 -17.94
N LEU A 268 -25.25 1.43 -16.85
CA LEU A 268 -25.83 2.03 -15.66
C LEU A 268 -26.32 3.47 -15.87
N TYR A 269 -25.59 4.29 -16.63
CA TYR A 269 -26.01 5.65 -17.03
C TYR A 269 -27.34 5.62 -17.76
N THR A 270 -27.50 4.66 -18.69
CA THR A 270 -28.75 4.49 -19.45
C THR A 270 -29.89 4.00 -18.56
N SER A 271 -29.62 3.01 -17.70
CA SER A 271 -30.63 2.41 -16.81
C SER A 271 -31.13 3.38 -15.74
N ARG A 272 -30.23 4.14 -15.13
CA ARG A 272 -30.53 5.09 -14.04
C ARG A 272 -30.87 6.49 -14.53
N MET A 273 -30.75 6.75 -15.83
CA MET A 273 -30.93 8.08 -16.45
C MET A 273 -30.03 9.15 -15.81
N VAL A 274 -28.79 8.79 -15.49
CA VAL A 274 -27.78 9.68 -14.92
C VAL A 274 -26.62 9.88 -15.89
N THR A 275 -25.93 11.01 -15.79
CA THR A 275 -24.69 11.29 -16.52
C THR A 275 -23.48 11.14 -15.59
N ALA A 276 -22.26 11.15 -16.13
CA ALA A 276 -21.03 11.11 -15.33
C ALA A 276 -20.98 12.19 -14.21
N ASP A 277 -21.65 13.33 -14.42
CA ASP A 277 -21.71 14.43 -13.45
C ASP A 277 -22.79 14.25 -12.38
N THR A 278 -23.83 13.47 -12.64
CA THR A 278 -24.95 13.20 -11.71
C THR A 278 -24.96 11.76 -11.23
N ALA A 279 -23.94 10.97 -11.56
CA ALA A 279 -23.84 9.57 -11.19
C ALA A 279 -23.86 9.43 -9.67
N ASP A 280 -24.68 8.50 -9.19
CA ASP A 280 -24.86 8.14 -7.79
C ASP A 280 -24.19 6.81 -7.46
N PHE A 281 -23.30 6.34 -8.33
CA PHE A 281 -22.52 5.11 -8.18
C PHE A 281 -21.08 5.34 -8.61
N THR A 282 -20.20 4.44 -8.20
CA THR A 282 -18.80 4.38 -8.66
C THR A 282 -18.44 2.94 -8.95
N VAL A 283 -17.80 2.69 -10.10
CA VAL A 283 -17.21 1.40 -10.43
C VAL A 283 -15.72 1.47 -10.10
N THR A 284 -15.25 0.59 -9.22
CA THR A 284 -13.85 0.49 -8.83
C THR A 284 -13.29 -0.88 -9.18
N SER A 285 -12.04 -0.90 -9.63
CA SER A 285 -11.28 -2.14 -9.78
C SER A 285 -10.17 -2.20 -8.71
N PRO A 286 -9.79 -3.42 -8.29
CA PRO A 286 -8.59 -3.61 -7.47
C PRO A 286 -7.32 -3.07 -8.15
N THR A 287 -7.27 -3.06 -9.48
CA THR A 287 -6.13 -2.55 -10.25
C THR A 287 -5.99 -1.03 -10.15
N SER A 288 -7.08 -0.25 -10.21
CA SER A 288 -7.01 1.21 -10.08
C SER A 288 -6.44 1.66 -8.73
N MET A 289 -6.82 1.00 -7.63
CA MET A 289 -6.28 1.30 -6.30
C MET A 289 -4.76 1.11 -6.26
N LEU A 290 -4.25 0.09 -6.95
CA LEU A 290 -2.81 -0.14 -7.03
C LEU A 290 -2.10 0.85 -7.89
N GLU A 291 -2.68 1.29 -9.00
CA GLU A 291 -2.10 2.36 -9.80
C GLU A 291 -1.97 3.64 -8.98
N THR A 292 -2.96 3.95 -8.14
CA THR A 292 -2.89 5.07 -7.18
C THR A 292 -1.79 4.84 -6.13
N ILE A 293 -1.65 3.64 -5.57
CA ILE A 293 -0.57 3.33 -4.62
C ILE A 293 0.79 3.41 -5.31
N GLN A 294 0.96 2.83 -6.49
CA GLN A 294 2.19 2.82 -7.27
C GLN A 294 2.59 4.22 -7.70
N SER A 295 1.64 5.05 -8.14
CA SER A 295 1.91 6.46 -8.49
C SER A 295 2.29 7.29 -7.25
N THR A 296 1.64 7.05 -6.11
CA THR A 296 2.03 7.65 -4.82
C THR A 296 3.44 7.22 -4.41
N MET A 297 3.76 5.93 -4.54
CA MET A 297 5.08 5.38 -4.25
C MET A 297 6.15 5.88 -5.21
N ALA A 298 5.83 6.04 -6.48
CA ALA A 298 6.71 6.66 -7.46
C ALA A 298 7.00 8.12 -7.09
N THR A 299 5.97 8.85 -6.66
CA THR A 299 6.11 10.23 -6.18
C THR A 299 7.00 10.32 -4.94
N LEU A 300 6.77 9.45 -3.93
CA LEU A 300 7.64 9.35 -2.76
C LEU A 300 9.07 9.00 -3.16
N THR A 301 9.26 8.01 -4.03
CA THR A 301 10.58 7.62 -4.54
C THR A 301 11.28 8.77 -5.25
N PHE A 302 10.56 9.58 -6.02
CA PHE A 302 11.08 10.78 -6.65
C PHE A 302 11.58 11.81 -5.63
N PHE A 303 10.78 12.11 -4.59
CA PHE A 303 11.20 13.00 -3.50
C PHE A 303 12.43 12.47 -2.74
N LEU A 304 12.44 11.18 -2.41
CA LEU A 304 13.56 10.55 -1.71
C LEU A 304 14.83 10.55 -2.57
N THR A 305 14.70 10.35 -3.88
CA THR A 305 15.80 10.48 -4.83
C THR A 305 16.29 11.93 -4.92
N GLY A 306 15.39 12.91 -4.83
CA GLY A 306 15.76 14.33 -4.72
C GLY A 306 16.59 14.62 -3.46
N ILE A 307 16.18 14.11 -2.30
CA ILE A 307 16.93 14.23 -1.04
C ILE A 307 18.28 13.50 -1.14
N ALA A 308 18.31 12.35 -1.80
CA ALA A 308 19.53 11.60 -2.08
C ALA A 308 20.52 12.42 -2.91
N ALA A 309 20.03 13.06 -3.98
CA ALA A 309 20.85 13.92 -4.84
C ALA A 309 21.42 15.13 -4.07
N ILE A 310 20.60 15.77 -3.22
CA ILE A 310 21.06 16.86 -2.34
C ILE A 310 22.12 16.36 -1.35
N SER A 311 21.91 15.19 -0.75
CA SER A 311 22.86 14.59 0.20
C SER A 311 24.20 14.27 -0.47
N LEU A 312 24.17 13.77 -1.70
CA LEU A 312 25.36 13.55 -2.51
C LEU A 312 26.07 14.86 -2.82
N LEU A 313 25.33 15.92 -3.16
CA LEU A 313 25.88 17.25 -3.39
C LEU A 313 26.56 17.81 -2.13
N VAL A 314 25.93 17.71 -0.96
CA VAL A 314 26.52 18.12 0.33
C VAL A 314 27.79 17.32 0.62
N GLY A 315 27.78 16.01 0.37
CA GLY A 315 28.96 15.15 0.46
C GLY A 315 30.09 15.61 -0.48
N ALA A 316 29.75 15.95 -1.73
CA ALA A 316 30.70 16.44 -2.72
C ALA A 316 31.32 17.79 -2.31
N ILE A 317 30.52 18.73 -1.78
CA ILE A 317 31.02 20.00 -1.22
C ILE A 317 31.92 19.74 -0.01
N GLY A 318 31.56 18.80 0.86
CA GLY A 318 32.37 18.40 2.01
C GLY A 318 33.74 17.84 1.60
N ILE A 319 33.77 16.98 0.57
CA ILE A 319 35.01 16.48 -0.03
C ILE A 319 35.81 17.64 -0.62
N ALA A 320 35.18 18.52 -1.39
CA ALA A 320 35.84 19.66 -2.01
C ALA A 320 36.50 20.58 -0.97
N ASN A 321 35.80 20.89 0.13
CA ASN A 321 36.34 21.70 1.22
C ASN A 321 37.54 21.04 1.90
N THR A 322 37.46 19.74 2.17
CA THR A 322 38.57 18.98 2.75
C THR A 322 39.78 18.93 1.81
N MET A 323 39.53 18.73 0.52
CA MET A 323 40.59 18.68 -0.49
C MET A 323 41.23 20.05 -0.70
N PHE A 324 40.45 21.12 -0.76
CA PHE A 324 40.95 22.49 -0.86
C PHE A 324 41.92 22.81 0.29
N MET A 325 41.53 22.46 1.51
CA MET A 325 42.39 22.63 2.68
C MET A 325 43.66 21.77 2.60
N SER A 326 43.55 20.51 2.19
CA SER A 326 44.71 19.63 2.05
C SER A 326 45.72 20.16 1.02
N VAL A 327 45.23 20.73 -0.09
CA VAL A 327 46.07 21.39 -1.08
C VAL A 327 46.78 22.60 -0.46
N MET A 328 46.06 23.43 0.28
CA MET A 328 46.60 24.62 0.96
C MET A 328 47.71 24.27 1.97
N GLU A 329 47.48 23.23 2.79
CA GLU A 329 48.46 22.73 3.76
C GLU A 329 49.71 22.16 3.08
N ARG A 330 49.59 21.59 1.88
CA ARG A 330 50.68 20.95 1.12
C ARG A 330 51.28 21.83 0.03
N THR A 331 50.92 23.11 -0.06
CA THR A 331 51.40 24.06 -1.09
C THR A 331 52.91 24.08 -1.25
N ARG A 332 53.66 24.10 -0.14
CA ARG A 332 55.14 24.09 -0.15
C ARG A 332 55.70 22.81 -0.80
N LEU A 333 55.12 21.65 -0.51
CA LEU A 333 55.54 20.37 -1.08
C LEU A 333 55.23 20.28 -2.59
N ILE A 334 54.06 20.77 -2.99
CA ILE A 334 53.66 20.89 -4.40
C ILE A 334 54.66 21.77 -5.17
N GLY A 335 55.10 22.88 -4.56
CA GLY A 335 56.13 23.77 -5.13
C GLY A 335 57.44 23.03 -5.41
N ILE A 336 57.93 22.26 -4.43
CA ILE A 336 59.17 21.45 -4.58
C ILE A 336 59.02 20.41 -5.70
N LEU A 337 57.89 19.70 -5.75
CA LEU A 337 57.64 18.70 -6.80
C LEU A 337 57.61 19.33 -8.20
N LYS A 338 57.02 20.51 -8.35
CA LYS A 338 57.04 21.25 -9.61
C LYS A 338 58.44 21.72 -9.99
N SER A 339 59.24 22.17 -9.02
CA SER A 339 60.64 22.57 -9.26
C SER A 339 61.51 21.40 -9.72
N ILE A 340 61.18 20.17 -9.34
CA ILE A 340 61.86 18.93 -9.79
C ILE A 340 61.35 18.47 -11.18
N GLY A 341 60.32 19.12 -11.74
CA GLY A 341 59.81 18.86 -13.08
C GLY A 341 58.48 18.09 -13.16
N THR A 342 57.79 17.89 -12.03
CA THR A 342 56.47 17.23 -12.01
C THR A 342 55.43 18.07 -12.75
N ARG A 343 54.67 17.46 -13.67
CA ARG A 343 53.66 18.18 -14.47
C ARG A 343 52.41 18.49 -13.63
N ASN A 344 51.71 19.59 -13.95
CA ASN A 344 50.43 19.95 -13.30
C ASN A 344 49.40 18.80 -13.35
N SER A 345 49.37 18.05 -14.45
CA SER A 345 48.46 16.91 -14.62
C SER A 345 48.78 15.73 -13.70
N GLU A 346 50.05 15.52 -13.32
CA GLU A 346 50.45 14.46 -12.39
C GLU A 346 50.03 14.80 -10.96
N ILE A 347 50.15 16.07 -10.57
CA ILE A 347 49.69 16.58 -9.28
C ILE A 347 48.16 16.52 -9.20
N MET A 348 47.46 16.90 -10.26
CA MET A 348 46.00 16.79 -10.33
C MET A 348 45.52 15.34 -10.21
N LYS A 349 46.18 14.39 -10.90
CA LYS A 349 45.88 12.95 -10.77
C LYS A 349 46.12 12.43 -9.35
N MET A 350 47.14 12.91 -8.66
CA MET A 350 47.39 12.53 -7.26
C MET A 350 46.24 12.97 -6.35
N PHE A 351 45.83 14.24 -6.42
CA PHE A 351 44.72 14.73 -5.60
C PHE A 351 43.37 14.13 -5.99
N LEU A 352 43.13 13.89 -7.28
CA LEU A 352 41.92 13.22 -7.75
C LEU A 352 41.85 11.76 -7.29
N ALA A 353 42.99 11.05 -7.28
CA ALA A 353 43.07 9.71 -6.72
C ALA A 353 42.84 9.72 -5.20
N GLU A 354 43.37 10.72 -4.50
CA GLU A 354 43.17 10.91 -3.06
C GLU A 354 41.69 11.13 -2.72
N SER A 355 41.01 12.07 -3.38
CA SER A 355 39.58 12.32 -3.17
C SER A 355 38.71 11.15 -3.64
N GLY A 356 39.08 10.49 -4.74
CA GLY A 356 38.41 9.30 -5.25
C GLY A 356 38.43 8.14 -4.25
N ILE A 357 39.56 7.91 -3.57
CA ILE A 357 39.67 6.89 -2.52
C ILE A 357 38.78 7.22 -1.32
N ILE A 358 38.73 8.49 -0.91
CA ILE A 358 37.85 8.95 0.18
C ILE A 358 36.38 8.69 -0.18
N GLY A 359 35.97 9.06 -1.40
CA GLY A 359 34.62 8.84 -1.90
C GLY A 359 34.26 7.36 -2.00
N LEU A 360 35.15 6.53 -2.56
CA LEU A 360 34.95 5.08 -2.66
C LEU A 360 34.82 4.42 -1.28
N MET A 361 35.68 4.79 -0.33
CA MET A 361 35.65 4.21 1.01
C MET A 361 34.39 4.62 1.77
N GLY A 362 33.99 5.90 1.69
CA GLY A 362 32.72 6.37 2.26
C GLY A 362 31.51 5.70 1.61
N GLY A 363 31.52 5.51 0.29
CA GLY A 363 30.46 4.82 -0.44
C GLY A 363 30.34 3.34 -0.07
N LEU A 364 31.45 2.60 -0.06
CA LEU A 364 31.46 1.18 0.33
C LEU A 364 31.02 0.96 1.78
N LEU A 365 31.52 1.78 2.71
CA LEU A 365 31.10 1.72 4.11
C LEU A 365 29.64 2.15 4.28
N GLY A 366 29.16 3.12 3.50
CA GLY A 366 27.76 3.51 3.46
C GLY A 366 26.85 2.40 2.95
N ILE A 367 27.25 1.70 1.89
CA ILE A 367 26.54 0.52 1.38
C ILE A 367 26.46 -0.57 2.46
N PHE A 368 27.61 -0.89 3.08
CA PHE A 368 27.68 -1.88 4.14
C PHE A 368 26.77 -1.52 5.34
N LEU A 369 26.82 -0.27 5.79
CA LEU A 369 25.96 0.21 6.87
C LEU A 369 24.48 0.19 6.47
N GLY A 370 24.16 0.57 5.22
CA GLY A 370 22.81 0.51 4.66
C GLY A 370 22.22 -0.90 4.72
N PHE A 371 22.99 -1.91 4.33
CA PHE A 371 22.55 -3.31 4.46
C PHE A 371 22.28 -3.73 5.90
N ILE A 372 23.12 -3.31 6.85
CA ILE A 372 22.89 -3.59 8.28
C ILE A 372 21.59 -2.93 8.74
N VAL A 373 21.38 -1.66 8.41
CA VAL A 373 20.17 -0.93 8.77
C VAL A 373 18.93 -1.60 8.20
N VAL A 374 18.94 -1.99 6.92
CA VAL A 374 17.84 -2.72 6.29
C VAL A 374 17.58 -4.06 6.97
N GLY A 375 18.63 -4.83 7.29
CA GLY A 375 18.50 -6.10 8.00
C GLY A 375 17.90 -5.97 9.40
N VAL A 376 18.28 -4.92 10.13
CA VAL A 376 17.70 -4.60 11.45
C VAL A 376 16.24 -4.19 11.32
N ILE A 377 15.91 -3.31 10.37
CA ILE A 377 14.52 -2.88 10.11
C ILE A 377 13.65 -4.09 9.75
N SER A 378 14.13 -4.96 8.87
CA SER A 378 13.42 -6.18 8.48
C SER A 378 13.17 -7.09 9.69
N SER A 379 14.18 -7.30 10.53
CA SER A 379 14.06 -8.11 11.75
C SER A 379 13.07 -7.53 12.77
N ILE A 380 13.03 -6.21 12.93
CA ILE A 380 12.06 -5.53 13.79
C ILE A 380 10.65 -5.64 13.19
N GLY A 381 10.53 -5.47 11.87
CA GLY A 381 9.26 -5.64 11.15
C GLY A 381 8.63 -7.00 11.38
N PHE A 382 9.41 -8.08 11.28
CA PHE A 382 8.93 -9.44 11.57
C PHE A 382 8.43 -9.63 13.02
N ASN A 383 9.04 -8.96 13.99
CA ASN A 383 8.63 -9.06 15.39
C ASN A 383 7.37 -8.23 15.71
N ILE A 384 7.20 -7.07 15.06
CA ILE A 384 6.02 -6.21 15.27
C ILE A 384 4.79 -6.78 14.55
N MET A 385 4.97 -7.44 13.41
CA MET A 385 3.87 -7.97 12.60
C MET A 385 3.33 -9.34 13.07
N GLY A 386 3.76 -9.84 14.23
CA GLY A 386 3.17 -11.02 14.87
C GLY A 386 3.43 -12.37 14.17
N MET A 387 4.15 -12.41 13.04
CA MET A 387 4.51 -13.65 12.33
C MET A 387 5.63 -14.45 13.02
N GLY A 388 6.13 -13.96 14.15
CA GLY A 388 7.08 -14.69 14.99
C GLY A 388 6.37 -15.38 16.15
N ARG A 389 5.67 -16.50 15.89
CA ARG A 389 5.64 -17.74 16.69
C ARG A 389 4.66 -18.76 16.14
#